data_AF-A0A3D0X8F5-F1
#
_entry.id   AF-A0A3D0X8F5-F1
#
_cell.length_a   1.000
_cell.length_b   1.000
_cell.length_c   1.000
_cell.angle_alpha   90.00
_cell.angle_beta   90.00
_cell.angle_gamma   90.00
#
_symmetry.space_group_name_H-M   'P 1'
#
loop_
_entity.id
_entity.type
_entity.pdbx_description
1 polymer ?
#
loop_
_entity_poly.entity_id
_entity_poly.type
_entity_poly.pdbx_seq_one_letter_code
_entity_poly.pdbx_strand_id
1 'polypeptide(L)' 'VVEVGKNVKSVKVGDRVVVAHGGHRNYNVVDERYVVKIEDERISFAEAAMAFIAVFPLAAVRKTRLELGESAMVVGL' A
#
# COMPACT_ATOMS: atom_id res chain seq x y z
N VAL A 1 10.32 9.69 -1.05
CA VAL A 1 9.68 11.03 -1.07
C VAL A 1 10.74 12.05 -1.46
N VAL A 2 10.46 12.93 -2.43
CA VAL A 2 11.43 13.94 -2.90
C VAL A 2 11.09 15.36 -2.47
N GLU A 3 9.81 15.66 -2.23
CA GLU A 3 9.31 16.93 -1.71
C GLU A 3 8.10 16.66 -0.80
N VAL A 4 7.82 17.56 0.14
CA VAL A 4 6.63 17.52 0.99
C VAL A 4 5.95 18.87 1.05
N GLY A 5 4.62 18.88 1.05
CA GLY A 5 3.86 20.11 1.25
C GLY A 5 3.99 20.66 2.67
N LYS A 6 3.82 21.97 2.84
CA LYS A 6 4.01 22.69 4.12
C LYS A 6 3.24 22.13 5.33
N ASN A 7 2.11 21.46 5.09
CA ASN A 7 1.24 20.94 6.14
C ASN A 7 1.30 19.42 6.30
N VAL A 8 2.12 18.74 5.49
CA VAL A 8 2.29 17.27 5.57
C VAL A 8 3.10 16.94 6.81
N LYS A 9 2.62 15.99 7.61
CA LYS A 9 3.28 15.59 8.88
C LYS A 9 3.59 14.11 8.95
N SER A 10 2.93 13.30 8.12
CA SER A 10 3.06 11.83 8.15
C SER A 10 4.36 11.31 7.51
N VAL A 11 4.97 12.07 6.59
CA VAL A 11 6.16 11.67 5.84
C VAL A 11 7.13 12.84 5.67
N LYS A 12 8.41 12.53 5.45
CA LYS A 12 9.46 13.52 5.14
C LYS A 12 10.25 13.14 3.89
N VAL A 13 10.98 14.11 3.33
CA VAL A 13 11.94 13.87 2.24
C VAL A 13 12.91 12.75 2.62
N GLY A 14 13.16 11.84 1.68
CA GLY A 14 13.96 10.63 1.88
C GLY A 14 13.18 9.41 2.35
N ASP A 15 11.97 9.56 2.91
CA ASP A 15 11.19 8.40 3.34
C ASP A 15 10.83 7.49 2.15
N ARG A 16 10.94 6.18 2.38
CA ARG A 16 10.48 5.13 1.47
C ARG A 16 8.99 4.92 1.68
N VAL A 17 8.20 4.97 0.62
CA VAL A 17 6.74 4.95 0.71
C VAL A 17 6.11 4.17 -0.43
N VAL A 18 4.93 3.62 -0.18
CA VAL A 18 3.99 3.14 -1.20
C VAL A 18 2.96 4.24 -1.46
N VAL A 19 2.59 4.42 -2.72
CA VAL A 19 1.57 5.39 -3.15
C VAL A 19 0.33 4.62 -3.60
N ALA A 20 -0.77 4.79 -2.88
CA ALA A 20 -2.08 4.31 -3.32
C ALA A 20 -2.62 5.22 -4.43
N HIS A 21 -3.26 4.63 -5.44
CA HIS A 21 -3.87 5.35 -6.57
C HIS A 21 -2.92 6.28 -7.35
N GLY A 22 -1.61 6.00 -7.34
CA GLY A 22 -0.65 6.69 -8.20
C GLY A 22 -0.80 6.33 -9.67
N GLY A 23 -0.19 7.13 -10.55
CA GLY A 23 -0.09 6.83 -11.99
C GLY A 23 1.28 6.29 -12.40
N HIS A 24 1.35 5.69 -13.59
CA HIS A 24 2.61 5.30 -14.23
C HIS A 24 3.37 6.55 -14.72
N ARG A 25 4.29 7.05 -13.88
CA ARG A 25 5.10 8.24 -14.13
C ARG A 25 6.28 8.30 -13.15
N ASN A 26 7.27 9.12 -13.46
CA ASN A 26 8.45 9.31 -12.59
C ASN A 26 8.12 10.00 -11.25
N TYR A 27 7.12 10.89 -11.23
CA TYR A 27 6.73 11.65 -10.05
C TYR A 27 5.21 11.70 -9.88
N ASN A 28 4.74 11.34 -8.70
CA ASN A 28 3.34 11.43 -8.31
C ASN A 28 3.16 12.52 -7.25
N VAL A 29 2.24 13.45 -7.48
CA VAL A 29 1.78 14.41 -6.47
C VAL A 29 0.46 13.89 -5.93
N VAL A 30 0.44 13.52 -4.65
CA VAL A 30 -0.72 12.92 -3.98
C VAL A 30 -0.92 13.54 -2.60
N ASP A 31 -2.14 13.44 -2.09
CA ASP A 31 -2.45 13.77 -0.70
C ASP A 31 -1.75 12.78 0.25
N GLU A 32 -1.30 13.25 1.42
CA GLU A 32 -0.55 12.43 2.37
C GLU A 32 -1.33 11.19 2.84
N ARG A 33 -2.66 11.23 2.79
CA ARG A 33 -3.54 10.08 3.13
C ARG A 33 -3.38 8.87 2.21
N TYR A 34 -2.85 9.06 1.01
CA TYR A 34 -2.61 7.97 0.04
C TYR A 34 -1.19 7.43 0.12
N VAL A 35 -0.39 7.89 1.08
CA VAL A 35 0.99 7.50 1.24
C VAL A 35 1.11 6.61 2.47
N VAL A 36 1.70 5.43 2.29
CA VAL A 36 2.00 4.51 3.39
C VAL A 36 3.51 4.35 3.48
N LYS A 37 4.06 4.57 4.67
CA LYS A 37 5.50 4.46 4.91
C LYS A 37 5.94 2.99 4.90
N ILE A 38 7.08 2.72 4.26
CA ILE A 38 7.75 1.44 4.34
C ILE A 38 8.72 1.53 5.53
N GLU A 39 8.34 0.92 6.64
CA GLU A 39 9.10 1.00 7.90
C GLU A 39 10.24 -0.01 7.98
N ASP A 40 10.06 -1.19 7.36
CA ASP A 40 11.07 -2.23 7.34
C ASP A 40 11.99 -2.07 6.12
N GLU A 41 13.28 -1.87 6.38
CA GLU A 41 14.27 -1.68 5.32
C GLU A 41 14.42 -2.90 4.40
N ARG A 42 14.10 -4.10 4.89
CA ARG A 42 14.18 -5.36 4.14
C ARG A 42 13.15 -5.47 3.03
N ILE A 43 12.03 -4.74 3.14
CA ILE A 43 10.98 -4.75 2.11
C ILE A 43 11.48 -3.94 0.93
N SER A 44 11.58 -4.56 -0.25
CA SER A 44 11.98 -3.86 -1.48
C SER A 44 10.87 -2.96 -2.01
N PHE A 45 11.20 -2.00 -2.90
CA PHE A 45 10.15 -1.21 -3.58
C PHE A 45 9.24 -2.07 -4.46
N ALA A 46 9.78 -3.13 -5.06
CA ALA A 46 9.01 -4.06 -5.90
C ALA A 46 7.96 -4.82 -5.08
N GLU A 47 8.34 -5.36 -3.91
CA GLU A 47 7.40 -6.01 -2.99
C GLU A 47 6.36 -5.03 -2.45
N ALA A 48 6.81 -3.83 -2.04
CA ALA A 48 5.92 -2.81 -1.50
C ALA A 48 4.88 -2.34 -2.53
N ALA A 49 5.24 -2.27 -3.82
CA ALA A 49 4.32 -1.92 -4.90
C ALA A 49 3.16 -2.93 -5.03
N MET A 50 3.41 -4.22 -4.75
CA MET A 50 2.39 -5.26 -4.78
C MET A 50 1.37 -5.14 -3.64
N ALA A 51 1.72 -4.46 -2.54
CA ALA A 51 0.84 -4.31 -1.39
C ALA A 51 -0.49 -3.63 -1.76
N PHE A 52 -0.48 -2.64 -2.67
CA PHE A 52 -1.71 -1.99 -3.12
C PHE A 52 -2.64 -2.93 -3.89
N ILE A 53 -2.12 -3.91 -4.62
CA ILE A 53 -2.94 -4.94 -5.26
C ILE A 53 -3.42 -5.96 -4.22
N ALA A 54 -2.59 -6.30 -3.23
CA ALA A 54 -2.93 -7.27 -2.19
C ALA A 54 -4.05 -6.79 -1.24
N VAL A 55 -4.31 -5.48 -1.10
CA VAL A 55 -5.40 -5.00 -0.24
C VAL A 55 -6.79 -5.44 -0.71
N PHE A 56 -6.97 -5.69 -2.02
CA PHE A 56 -8.25 -6.12 -2.59
C PHE A 56 -8.67 -7.51 -2.11
N PRO A 57 -7.86 -8.58 -2.30
CA PRO A 57 -8.20 -9.90 -1.75
C PRO A 57 -8.20 -9.89 -0.21
N LEU A 58 -7.33 -9.10 0.44
CA LEU A 58 -7.34 -9.00 1.91
C LEU A 58 -8.66 -8.41 2.43
N ALA A 59 -9.23 -7.43 1.73
CA ALA A 59 -10.56 -6.90 2.06
C ALA A 59 -11.65 -7.95 1.87
N ALA A 60 -11.56 -8.84 0.88
CA ALA A 60 -12.50 -9.94 0.71
C ALA A 60 -12.43 -10.93 1.88
N VAL A 61 -11.22 -11.39 2.25
CA VAL A 61 -11.00 -12.29 3.40
C VAL A 61 -11.54 -11.69 4.70
N ARG A 62 -11.30 -10.40 4.96
CA ARG A 62 -11.84 -9.73 6.16
C ARG A 62 -13.36 -9.68 6.19
N LYS A 63 -14.01 -9.57 5.02
CA LYS A 63 -15.47 -9.51 4.92
C LYS A 63 -16.13 -10.88 5.10
N THR A 64 -15.44 -11.97 4.74
CA THR A 64 -15.95 -13.33 5.00
C THR A 64 -15.83 -13.72 6.46
N ARG A 65 -15.04 -12.99 7.26
CA ARG A 65 -14.80 -13.26 8.69
C ARG A 65 -14.29 -14.68 8.94
N LEU A 66 -13.44 -15.18 8.03
CA LEU A 66 -12.87 -16.52 8.11
C LEU A 66 -12.08 -16.69 9.41
N GLU A 67 -12.31 -17.81 10.10
CA GLU A 67 -11.61 -18.21 11.31
C GLU A 67 -10.61 -19.34 11.05
N LEU A 68 -9.73 -19.60 12.02
CA LEU A 68 -8.72 -20.65 11.89
C LEU A 68 -9.38 -22.03 11.80
N GLY A 69 -8.99 -22.80 10.77
CA GLY A 69 -9.53 -24.14 10.52
C GLY A 69 -10.77 -24.16 9.62
N GLU A 70 -11.34 -23.01 9.27
CA GLU A 70 -12.42 -22.95 8.29
C GLU A 70 -11.92 -23.17 6.86
N SER A 71 -12.75 -23.83 6.04
CA SER A 71 -12.46 -24.05 4.63
C SER A 71 -12.93 -22.85 3.79
N ALA A 72 -12.18 -22.52 2.74
CA ALA A 72 -12.52 -21.47 1.79
C ALA A 72 -12.35 -21.95 0.34
N MET A 73 -13.11 -21.36 -0.58
CA MET A 73 -12.99 -21.61 -2.02
C MET A 73 -12.57 -20.32 -2.73
N VAL A 74 -11.56 -20.42 -3.60
CA VAL A 74 -11.15 -19.34 -4.50
C VAL A 74 -11.69 -19.66 -5.90
N VAL A 75 -12.46 -18.75 -6.47
CA VAL A 75 -13.00 -18.89 -7.83
C VAL A 75 -12.32 -17.84 -8.71
N GLY A 76 -11.54 -18.29 -9.69
CA GLY A 76 -10.95 -17.45 -10.73
C GLY A 76 -11.75 -17.54 -12.03
N LEU A 77 -11.91 -16.39 -12.71
CA LEU A 77 -12.50 -16.28 -14.05
C LEU A 77 -11.39 -16.17 -15.10
#